data_AF-A0A5S4UQE9-F1
#
_entry.id   AF-A0A5S4UQE9-F1
#
_cell.length_a   1.000
_cell.length_b   1.000
_cell.length_c   1.000
_cell.angle_alpha   90.00
_cell.angle_beta   90.00
_cell.angle_gamma   90.00
#
_symmetry.space_group_name_H-M   'P 1'
#
loop_
_entity.id
_entity.type
_entity.pdbx_description
1 polymer ?
#
loop_
_entity_poly.entity_id
_entity_poly.type
_entity_poly.pdbx_seq_one_letter_code
_entity_poly.pdbx_strand_id
1 'polypeptide(L)'
;MNISAYEGTPPASRKEGRVHIDSGPLYDKSTVLALLDKGDTHTNLWTKKCIQDVQRLEFEIRDVRALLKQALSHGRYVNSEWCVQKPTGPWAACDSYFLARMEWIENAGKLLLLVSCHLSQ
;
A
#
# COMPACT_ATOMS: atom_id res chain seq x y z
N MET A 1 -18.31 0.10 -5.08
CA MET A 1 -17.86 -1.31 -5.11
C MET A 1 -16.53 -1.41 -4.38
N ASN A 2 -16.44 -2.33 -3.41
CA ASN A 2 -15.20 -2.71 -2.73
C ASN A 2 -14.55 -3.85 -3.53
N ILE A 3 -13.25 -3.75 -3.78
CA ILE A 3 -12.46 -4.78 -4.50
C ILE A 3 -11.34 -5.37 -3.62
N SER A 4 -11.32 -5.01 -2.34
CA SER A 4 -10.36 -5.50 -1.37
C SER A 4 -10.88 -6.69 -0.58
N ALA A 5 -9.96 -7.48 -0.02
CA ALA A 5 -10.31 -8.63 0.81
C ALA A 5 -10.93 -8.23 2.16
N TYR A 6 -10.88 -6.95 2.53
CA TYR A 6 -11.56 -6.43 3.70
C TYR A 6 -13.08 -6.44 3.49
N GLU A 7 -13.84 -7.04 4.40
CA GLU A 7 -15.31 -7.19 4.30
C GLU A 7 -16.09 -5.90 4.63
N GLY A 8 -15.40 -4.80 4.94
CA GLY A 8 -16.04 -3.53 5.24
C GLY A 8 -16.83 -2.94 4.07
N THR A 9 -17.84 -2.15 4.42
CA THR A 9 -18.62 -1.39 3.43
C THR A 9 -17.93 -0.06 3.14
N PRO A 10 -17.60 0.24 1.86
CA PRO A 10 -16.99 1.50 1.51
C PRO A 10 -18.01 2.66 1.67
N PRO A 11 -17.54 3.90 1.82
CA PRO A 11 -18.41 5.05 1.96
C PRO A 11 -19.37 5.21 0.78
N ALA A 12 -20.63 5.54 1.08
CA ALA A 12 -21.67 5.77 0.07
C ALA A 12 -21.35 6.97 -0.83
N SER A 13 -20.65 7.97 -0.31
CA SER A 13 -20.22 9.15 -1.06
C SER A 13 -18.75 9.46 -0.83
N ARG A 14 -18.11 10.03 -1.85
CA ARG A 14 -16.75 10.55 -1.79
C ARG A 14 -16.82 11.95 -1.19
N LYS A 15 -16.72 12.05 0.14
CA LYS A 15 -16.44 13.35 0.76
C LYS A 15 -15.03 13.80 0.37
N GLU A 16 -14.77 15.10 0.37
CA GLU A 16 -13.41 15.60 0.22
C GLU A 16 -12.53 15.09 1.36
N GLY A 17 -11.31 14.65 1.04
CA GLY A 17 -10.34 14.15 2.00
C GLY A 17 -10.19 12.63 2.02
N ARG A 18 -9.34 12.15 2.95
CA ARG A 18 -9.07 10.73 3.17
C ARG A 18 -10.15 10.14 4.09
N VAL A 19 -10.54 8.89 3.83
CA VAL A 19 -11.51 8.19 4.67
C VAL A 19 -10.80 7.07 5.44
N HIS A 20 -10.58 7.29 6.73
CA HIS A 20 -9.91 6.35 7.61
C HIS A 20 -10.85 5.23 8.11
N ILE A 21 -10.26 4.09 8.43
CA ILE A 21 -10.91 2.93 9.01
C ILE A 21 -10.27 2.69 10.39
N ASP A 22 -11.03 2.92 11.44
CA ASP A 22 -10.53 2.87 12.83
C ASP A 22 -10.63 1.45 13.41
N SER A 23 -9.79 0.54 12.91
CA SER A 23 -9.73 -0.86 13.36
C SER A 23 -8.32 -1.41 13.56
N GLY A 24 -7.29 -0.57 13.43
CA GLY A 24 -5.91 -1.06 13.30
C GLY A 24 -5.68 -1.74 11.94
N PRO A 25 -4.57 -2.49 11.78
CA PRO A 25 -4.27 -3.21 10.55
C PRO A 25 -5.44 -4.11 10.11
N LEU A 26 -5.88 -3.95 8.87
CA LEU A 26 -6.98 -4.73 8.30
C LEU A 26 -6.54 -6.15 7.93
N TYR A 27 -5.27 -6.31 7.58
CA TYR A 27 -4.74 -7.56 7.07
C TYR A 27 -3.73 -8.14 8.05
N ASP A 28 -3.88 -9.43 8.35
CA ASP A 28 -2.89 -10.15 9.14
C ASP A 28 -1.53 -10.12 8.43
N LYS A 29 -0.50 -9.70 9.16
CA LYS A 29 0.86 -9.54 8.67
C LYS A 29 1.40 -10.83 8.05
N SER A 30 1.17 -11.99 8.68
CA SER A 30 1.70 -13.27 8.19
C SER A 30 1.06 -13.65 6.85
N THR A 31 -0.23 -13.37 6.69
CA THR A 31 -0.97 -13.57 5.45
C THR A 31 -0.44 -12.68 4.34
N VAL A 32 -0.17 -11.41 4.63
CA VAL A 32 0.40 -10.48 3.63
C VAL A 32 1.80 -10.91 3.20
N LEU A 33 2.65 -11.29 4.15
CA LEU A 33 4.00 -11.79 3.85
C LEU A 33 3.95 -13.03 2.95
N ALA A 34 3.09 -13.99 3.25
CA ALA A 34 2.92 -15.20 2.43
C ALA A 34 2.44 -14.90 1.01
N LEU A 35 1.56 -13.89 0.82
CA LEU A 35 1.13 -13.45 -0.51
C LEU A 35 2.27 -12.77 -1.27
N LEU A 36 3.05 -11.94 -0.59
CA LEU A 36 4.25 -11.33 -1.16
C LEU A 36 5.30 -12.38 -1.52
N ASP A 37 5.34 -13.55 -0.89
CA ASP A 37 6.26 -14.63 -1.26
C ASP A 37 5.88 -15.33 -2.57
N LYS A 38 4.63 -15.22 -3.04
CA LYS A 38 4.17 -15.88 -4.28
C LYS A 38 4.74 -15.31 -5.57
N GLY A 39 5.35 -14.12 -5.55
CA GLY A 39 6.01 -13.54 -6.72
C GLY A 39 5.45 -12.18 -7.15
N ASP A 40 6.03 -11.64 -8.22
CA ASP A 40 5.75 -10.28 -8.70
C ASP A 40 4.34 -10.13 -9.26
N THR A 41 3.78 -11.19 -9.88
CA THR A 41 2.43 -11.19 -10.47
C THR A 41 1.31 -10.98 -9.45
N HIS A 42 1.61 -11.13 -8.16
CA HIS A 42 0.67 -10.93 -7.06
C HIS A 42 0.82 -9.56 -6.37
N THR A 43 1.64 -8.66 -6.91
CA THR A 43 1.86 -7.31 -6.34
C THR A 43 1.48 -6.25 -7.37
N ASN A 44 0.35 -5.58 -7.13
CA ASN A 44 -0.17 -4.55 -8.04
C ASN A 44 -0.09 -3.16 -7.41
N LEU A 45 0.42 -2.19 -8.17
CA LEU A 45 0.43 -0.78 -7.75
C LEU A 45 -0.94 -0.16 -8.02
N TRP A 46 -1.60 0.32 -6.97
CA TRP A 46 -3.00 0.74 -7.05
C TRP A 46 -3.17 2.21 -7.45
N THR A 47 -2.59 3.14 -6.67
CA THR A 47 -2.84 4.57 -6.84
C THR A 47 -1.87 5.20 -7.85
N LYS A 48 -2.34 6.22 -8.59
CA LYS A 48 -1.49 6.97 -9.53
C LYS A 48 -0.22 7.52 -8.85
N LYS A 49 -0.36 8.02 -7.61
CA LYS A 49 0.77 8.51 -6.82
C LYS A 49 1.78 7.39 -6.52
N CYS A 50 1.32 6.22 -6.09
CA CYS A 50 2.19 5.08 -5.83
C CYS A 50 2.98 4.65 -7.08
N ILE A 51 2.30 4.57 -8.23
CA ILE A 51 2.94 4.24 -9.52
C ILE A 51 4.02 5.28 -9.86
N GLN A 52 3.71 6.57 -9.73
CA GLN A 52 4.67 7.64 -10.00
C GLN A 52 5.86 7.64 -9.04
N ASP A 53 5.63 7.36 -7.75
CA ASP A 53 6.69 7.26 -6.75
C ASP A 53 7.62 6.08 -7.06
N VAL A 54 7.09 4.90 -7.37
CA VAL A 54 7.88 3.71 -7.78
C VAL A 54 8.70 4.01 -9.04
N GLN A 55 8.10 4.63 -10.06
CA GLN A 55 8.80 5.02 -11.28
C GLN A 55 9.94 6.02 -11.02
N ARG A 56 9.70 7.04 -10.18
CA ARG A 56 10.71 8.05 -9.82
C ARG A 56 11.89 7.46 -9.05
N LEU A 57 11.65 6.38 -8.30
CA LEU A 57 12.67 5.66 -7.54
C LEU A 57 13.38 4.60 -8.37
N GLU A 58 12.95 4.38 -9.62
CA GLU A 58 13.43 3.32 -10.50
C GLU A 58 13.32 1.92 -9.86
N PHE A 59 12.26 1.74 -9.07
CA PHE A 59 11.99 0.46 -8.44
C PHE A 59 11.19 -0.44 -9.37
N GLU A 60 11.60 -1.70 -9.43
CA GLU A 60 10.84 -2.78 -10.03
C GLU A 60 9.90 -3.39 -8.97
N ILE A 61 8.94 -4.23 -9.40
CA ILE A 61 7.99 -4.88 -8.48
C ILE A 61 8.71 -5.71 -7.40
N ARG A 62 9.85 -6.33 -7.73
CA ARG A 62 10.68 -7.04 -6.75
C ARG A 62 11.17 -6.14 -5.62
N ASP A 63 11.52 -4.88 -5.92
CA ASP A 63 12.03 -3.92 -4.96
C ASP A 63 10.89 -3.44 -4.06
N VAL A 64 9.72 -3.19 -4.65
CA VAL A 64 8.48 -2.88 -3.92
C VAL A 64 8.12 -4.01 -2.95
N ARG A 65 8.18 -5.28 -3.38
CA ARG A 65 7.96 -6.44 -2.52
C ARG A 65 8.95 -6.50 -1.36
N ALA A 66 10.24 -6.29 -1.63
CA ALA A 66 11.25 -6.28 -0.59
C ALA A 66 10.98 -5.17 0.44
N LEU A 67 10.56 -3.98 -0.01
CA LEU A 67 10.18 -2.87 0.86
C LEU A 67 8.93 -3.18 1.69
N LEU A 68 7.90 -3.77 1.08
CA LEU A 68 6.69 -4.19 1.77
C LEU A 68 7.01 -5.19 2.88
N LYS A 69 7.84 -6.21 2.58
CA LYS A 69 8.29 -7.19 3.58
C LYS A 69 9.03 -6.53 4.74
N GLN A 70 9.91 -5.57 4.45
CA GLN A 70 10.61 -4.81 5.48
C GLN A 70 9.67 -3.92 6.30
N ALA A 71 8.72 -3.23 5.66
CA ALA A 71 7.76 -2.37 6.33
C ALA A 71 6.83 -3.16 7.26
N LEU A 72 6.38 -4.33 6.81
CA LEU A 72 5.60 -5.26 7.64
C LEU A 72 6.44 -5.82 8.79
N SER A 73 7.71 -6.16 8.54
CA SER A 73 8.58 -6.82 9.53
C SER A 73 9.12 -5.87 10.59
N HIS A 74 9.57 -4.70 10.19
CA HIS A 74 10.36 -3.77 11.01
C HIS A 74 9.79 -2.34 11.04
N GLY A 75 8.78 -2.06 10.22
CA GLY A 75 8.10 -0.77 10.23
C GLY A 75 7.07 -0.66 11.34
N ARG A 76 6.34 0.46 11.32
CA ARG A 76 5.15 0.67 12.15
C ARG A 76 3.92 0.82 11.28
N TYR A 77 2.81 0.23 11.72
CA TYR A 77 1.50 0.59 11.20
C TYR A 77 1.23 2.07 11.44
N VAL A 78 0.57 2.72 10.48
CA VAL A 78 0.18 4.14 10.58
C VAL A 78 -1.32 4.24 10.71
N ASN A 79 -2.06 3.74 9.72
CA ASN A 79 -3.52 3.80 9.64
C ASN A 79 -4.02 2.87 8.53
N SER A 80 -5.34 2.70 8.50
CA SER A 80 -6.05 2.04 7.42
C SER A 80 -7.02 3.04 6.80
N GLU A 81 -7.17 2.99 5.48
CA GLU A 81 -8.03 3.94 4.76
C GLU A 81 -8.66 3.31 3.52
N TRP A 82 -9.79 3.88 3.11
CA TRP A 82 -10.39 3.61 1.81
C TRP A 82 -9.68 4.42 0.73
N CYS A 83 -9.03 3.74 -0.21
CA CYS A 83 -8.34 4.33 -1.35
C CYS A 83 -9.14 4.17 -2.64
N VAL A 84 -8.92 5.08 -3.59
CA VAL A 84 -9.46 5.01 -4.96
C VAL A 84 -8.35 5.25 -5.98
N GLN A 85 -8.38 4.52 -7.09
CA GLN A 85 -7.41 4.72 -8.17
C GLN A 85 -7.73 5.97 -9.02
N LYS A 86 -9.03 6.25 -9.23
CA LYS A 86 -9.56 7.39 -9.99
C LYS A 86 -10.80 7.95 -9.27
N PRO A 87 -11.19 9.21 -9.49
CA PRO A 87 -12.36 9.83 -8.85
C PRO A 87 -13.68 9.07 -9.02
N THR A 88 -13.79 8.20 -10.01
CA THR A 88 -14.97 7.35 -10.27
C THR A 88 -14.69 5.85 -10.13
N GLY A 89 -13.45 5.45 -9.80
CA GLY A 89 -13.03 4.04 -9.73
C GLY A 89 -13.47 3.32 -8.44
N PRO A 90 -13.29 2.00 -8.34
CA PRO A 90 -13.67 1.23 -7.16
C PRO A 90 -12.87 1.64 -5.91
N TRP A 91 -13.40 1.26 -4.75
CA TRP A 91 -12.76 1.45 -3.45
C TRP A 91 -11.93 0.23 -3.07
N ALA A 92 -10.78 0.47 -2.45
CA ALA A 92 -9.93 -0.54 -1.87
C ALA A 92 -9.60 -0.14 -0.43
N ALA A 93 -9.78 -1.03 0.53
CA ALA A 93 -9.28 -0.80 1.88
C ALA A 93 -7.79 -1.15 1.95
N CYS A 94 -6.98 -0.24 2.46
CA CYS A 94 -5.52 -0.36 2.46
C CYS A 94 -4.97 -0.10 3.86
N ASP A 95 -3.92 -0.84 4.21
CA ASP A 95 -3.07 -0.52 5.35
C ASP A 95 -1.85 0.29 4.90
N SER A 96 -1.50 1.32 5.67
CA SER A 96 -0.28 2.10 5.49
C SER A 96 0.73 1.79 6.57
N TYR A 97 1.98 1.58 6.14
CA TYR A 97 3.11 1.36 7.03
C TYR A 97 4.20 2.41 6.81
N PHE A 98 4.83 2.79 7.90
CA PHE A 98 6.02 3.64 7.91
C PHE A 98 7.25 2.77 8.13
N LEU A 99 8.25 2.95 7.28
CA LEU A 99 9.55 2.30 7.37
C LEU A 99 10.63 3.37 7.23
N ALA A 100 11.53 3.46 8.21
CA ALA A 100 12.70 4.33 8.14
C ALA A 100 13.90 3.50 7.69
N ARG A 101 14.57 3.94 6.61
CA ARG A 101 15.82 3.35 6.13
C ARG A 101 16.78 4.46 5.73
N MET A 102 18.05 4.28 6.08
CA MET A 102 19.12 5.10 5.52
C MET A 102 19.66 4.37 4.29
N GLU A 103 19.34 4.89 3.12
CA GLU A 103 19.87 4.38 1.86
C GLU A 103 20.19 5.53 0.92
N TRP A 104 21.27 5.37 0.16
CA TRP A 104 21.59 6.29 -0.91
C TRP A 104 20.83 5.84 -2.16
N ILE A 105 19.90 6.68 -2.63
CA ILE A 105 19.21 6.47 -3.90
C ILE A 105 19.78 7.50 -4.86
N GLU A 106 20.66 7.06 -5.75
CA GLU A 106 21.37 7.91 -6.73
C GLU A 106 20.40 8.86 -7.46
N ASN A 107 19.20 8.39 -7.77
CA ASN A 107 18.22 9.14 -8.57
C ASN A 107 17.18 9.92 -7.74
N ALA A 108 17.11 9.73 -6.42
CA ALA A 108 16.03 10.30 -5.60
C ALA A 108 16.46 11.22 -4.45
N GLY A 109 17.72 11.16 -4.02
CA GLY A 109 18.31 12.09 -3.04
C GLY A 109 17.49 12.35 -1.76
N LYS A 110 16.58 11.45 -1.35
CA LYS A 110 15.64 11.66 -0.24
C LYS A 110 15.21 10.36 0.45
N LEU A 111 14.95 10.49 1.77
CA LEU A 111 14.33 9.52 2.68
C LEU A 111 12.90 9.17 2.23
N LEU A 112 12.60 7.87 2.13
CA LEU A 112 11.35 7.32 1.57
C LEU A 112 10.21 7.28 2.62
N LEU A 113 8.98 7.60 2.19
CA LEU A 113 7.76 7.42 3.00
C LEU A 113 6.57 6.91 2.18
N LEU A 114 5.90 5.91 2.77
CA LEU A 114 4.58 5.36 2.52
C LEU A 114 4.48 4.25 1.46
N VAL A 115 4.32 3.02 1.94
CA VAL A 115 3.82 1.91 1.14
C VAL A 115 2.38 1.61 1.57
N SER A 116 1.44 1.79 0.63
CA SER A 116 0.04 1.38 0.76
C SER A 116 -0.09 0.03 0.08
N CYS A 117 -0.26 -1.05 0.84
CA CYS A 117 -0.41 -2.38 0.26
C CYS A 117 -1.90 -2.68 0.04
N HIS A 118 -2.27 -3.04 -1.18
CA HIS A 118 -3.55 -3.69 -1.46
C HIS A 118 -3.26 -5.13 -1.90
N LEU A 119 -3.81 -6.08 -1.16
CA LEU A 119 -3.97 -7.47 -1.61
C LEU A 119 -5.35 -7.60 -2.22
N SER A 120 -5.44 -7.61 -3.54
CA SER A 120 -6.61 -8.16 -4.23
C SER A 120 -6.32 -9.64 -4.44
N GLN A 121 -7.27 -10.51 -4.06
CA GLN A 121 -7.22 -11.92 -4.47
C GLN A 121 -7.42 -12.04 -5.98
#